data_AF-A0A662J6R3-F1
#
_entry.id   AF-A0A662J6R3-F1
#
_cell.length_a   1.000
_cell.length_b   1.000
_cell.length_c   1.000
_cell.angle_alpha   90.00
_cell.angle_beta   90.00
_cell.angle_gamma   90.00
#
_symmetry.space_group_name_H-M   'P 1'
#
loop_
_entity.id
_entity.type
_entity.pdbx_description
1 polymer ?
#
loop_
_entity_poly.entity_id
_entity_poly.type
_entity_poly.pdbx_seq_one_letter_code
_entity_poly.pdbx_strand_id
1 'polypeptide(L)'
;MLGSVKLALSLAWMLYACVHDFKAREVPDHVWLAMVGMTAPLTAYEAYVNLIPLQLWLYSSLLAFTLGLILYYAGIWGGADSKALWCIGLGLPITHRGPHPFTPLACLDNAYLLALAVIPYCLARNIAYKVRRGPLFEGVEAGLPS
;
A
#
# COMPACT_ATOMS: atom_id res chain seq x y z
N MET A 1 -10.17 -5.37 -21.15
CA MET A 1 -11.41 -5.15 -20.38
C MET A 1 -11.28 -5.71 -18.96
N LEU A 2 -10.91 -6.99 -18.77
CA LEU A 2 -10.79 -7.61 -17.46
C LEU A 2 -9.79 -6.92 -16.50
N GLY A 3 -8.59 -6.58 -17.01
CA GLY A 3 -7.62 -5.80 -16.23
C GLY A 3 -8.15 -4.45 -15.70
N SER A 4 -8.95 -3.74 -16.50
CA SER A 4 -9.58 -2.47 -16.08
C SER A 4 -10.63 -2.68 -14.99
N VAL A 5 -11.39 -3.77 -15.06
CA VAL A 5 -12.36 -4.14 -14.02
C VAL A 5 -11.64 -4.48 -12.71
N LYS A 6 -10.59 -5.31 -12.76
CA LYS A 6 -9.77 -5.62 -11.59
C LYS A 6 -9.18 -4.35 -10.98
N LEU A 7 -8.62 -3.47 -11.80
CA LEU A 7 -8.06 -2.19 -11.34
C LEU A 7 -9.12 -1.33 -10.65
N ALA A 8 -10.31 -1.18 -11.24
CA ALA A 8 -11.40 -0.40 -10.65
C ALA A 8 -11.86 -1.00 -9.31
N LEU A 9 -11.99 -2.33 -9.22
CA LEU A 9 -12.32 -3.04 -7.98
C LEU A 9 -11.24 -2.82 -6.91
N SER A 10 -9.97 -3.02 -7.26
CA SER A 10 -8.85 -2.79 -6.35
C SER A 10 -8.81 -1.34 -5.85
N LEU A 11 -8.98 -0.36 -6.74
CA LEU A 11 -9.03 1.05 -6.36
C LEU A 11 -10.20 1.36 -5.42
N ALA A 12 -11.40 0.83 -5.70
CA ALA A 12 -12.56 1.03 -4.84
C ALA A 12 -12.33 0.47 -3.43
N TRP A 13 -11.79 -0.75 -3.32
CA TRP A 13 -11.48 -1.37 -2.03
C TRP A 13 -10.31 -0.70 -1.31
N MET A 14 -9.27 -0.25 -2.01
CA MET A 14 -8.17 0.51 -1.41
C MET A 14 -8.61 1.89 -0.92
N LEU A 15 -9.48 2.59 -1.65
CA LEU A 15 -10.07 3.85 -1.19
C LEU A 15 -10.91 3.62 0.06
N TYR A 16 -11.72 2.56 0.08
CA TYR A 16 -12.50 2.17 1.25
C TYR A 16 -11.59 1.88 2.45
N ALA A 17 -10.50 1.12 2.25
CA ALA A 17 -9.51 0.86 3.28
C ALA A 17 -8.87 2.16 3.80
N CYS A 18 -8.51 3.09 2.92
CA CYS A 18 -7.93 4.38 3.30
C CYS A 18 -8.90 5.23 4.14
N VAL A 19 -10.19 5.23 3.83
CA VAL A 19 -11.21 5.92 4.63
C VAL A 19 -11.34 5.31 6.03
N HIS A 20 -11.29 3.98 6.14
CA HIS A 20 -11.31 3.28 7.44
C HIS A 20 -10.04 3.54 8.24
N ASP A 21 -8.88 3.45 7.61
CA ASP A 21 -7.59 3.75 8.24
C ASP A 21 -7.54 5.18 8.80
N PHE A 22 -8.06 6.15 8.04
CA PHE A 22 -8.14 7.54 8.50
C PHE A 22 -9.10 7.75 9.68
N LYS A 23 -10.26 7.06 9.70
CA LYS A 23 -11.32 7.29 10.70
C LYS A 23 -11.16 6.44 11.96
N ALA A 24 -10.88 5.14 11.78
CA ALA A 24 -10.89 4.13 12.84
C ALA A 24 -9.48 3.67 13.24
N ARG A 25 -8.43 4.12 12.54
CA ARG A 25 -7.02 3.71 12.71
C ARG A 25 -6.73 2.23 12.47
N GLU A 26 -7.74 1.46 12.10
CA GLU A 26 -7.63 0.04 11.78
C GLU A 26 -8.52 -0.29 10.58
N VAL A 27 -8.01 -1.12 9.67
CA VAL A 27 -8.77 -1.64 8.53
C VAL A 27 -9.22 -3.07 8.82
N PRO A 28 -10.53 -3.36 8.81
CA PRO A 28 -11.03 -4.68 9.16
C PRO A 28 -10.70 -5.74 8.10
N ASP A 29 -10.45 -6.97 8.55
CA ASP A 29 -9.91 -8.05 7.71
C ASP A 29 -10.80 -8.46 6.53
N HIS A 30 -12.11 -8.29 6.66
CA HIS A 30 -13.05 -8.60 5.59
C HIS A 30 -12.84 -7.74 4.34
N VAL A 31 -12.22 -6.55 4.46
CA VAL A 31 -11.90 -5.68 3.32
C VAL A 31 -10.88 -6.35 2.40
N TRP A 32 -9.82 -6.90 2.99
CA TRP A 32 -8.76 -7.58 2.26
C TRP A 32 -9.28 -8.89 1.65
N LEU A 33 -10.08 -9.65 2.41
CA LEU A 33 -10.72 -10.87 1.92
C LEU A 33 -11.69 -10.59 0.77
N ALA A 34 -12.47 -9.51 0.83
CA ALA A 34 -13.38 -9.12 -0.24
C ALA A 34 -12.61 -8.70 -1.51
N MET A 35 -11.55 -7.89 -1.34
CA MET A 35 -10.70 -7.48 -2.45
C MET A 35 -10.05 -8.67 -3.16
N VAL A 36 -9.41 -9.58 -2.41
CA VAL A 36 -8.79 -10.80 -2.97
C VAL A 36 -9.85 -11.72 -3.56
N GLY A 37 -10.97 -11.92 -2.87
CA GLY A 37 -12.08 -12.74 -3.34
C GLY A 37 -12.66 -12.28 -4.67
N MET A 38 -12.61 -10.98 -4.98
CA MET A 38 -13.08 -10.44 -6.27
C MET A 38 -11.99 -10.41 -7.34
N THR A 39 -10.72 -10.18 -6.98
CA THR A 39 -9.64 -9.91 -7.95
C THR A 39 -8.78 -11.14 -8.26
N ALA A 40 -8.55 -12.02 -7.29
CA ALA A 40 -7.72 -13.21 -7.48
C ALA A 40 -8.37 -14.25 -8.40
N PRO A 41 -9.69 -14.57 -8.32
CA PRO A 41 -10.31 -15.50 -9.27
C PRO A 41 -10.26 -15.01 -10.71
N LEU A 42 -10.40 -13.70 -10.93
CA LEU A 42 -10.27 -13.09 -12.26
C LEU A 42 -8.84 -13.22 -12.78
N THR A 43 -7.84 -13.05 -11.91
CA THR A 43 -6.43 -13.25 -12.25
C THR A 43 -6.10 -14.71 -12.52
N ALA A 44 -6.66 -15.63 -11.74
CA ALA A 44 -6.55 -17.07 -11.97
C ALA A 44 -7.16 -17.47 -13.32
N TYR A 45 -8.31 -16.88 -13.67
CA TYR A 45 -8.92 -17.07 -14.99
C TYR A 45 -8.02 -16.56 -16.12
N GLU A 46 -7.42 -15.37 -15.98
CA GLU A 46 -6.44 -14.86 -16.95
C GLU A 46 -5.23 -15.79 -17.10
N ALA A 47 -4.75 -16.39 -16.02
CA ALA A 47 -3.66 -17.36 -16.06
C ALA A 47 -4.09 -18.66 -16.76
N TYR A 48 -5.29 -19.15 -16.47
CA TYR A 48 -5.87 -20.36 -17.05
C TYR A 48 -6.02 -20.24 -18.58
N VAL A 49 -6.48 -19.10 -19.08
CA VAL A 49 -6.63 -18.83 -20.52
C VAL A 49 -5.36 -18.28 -21.18
N ASN A 50 -4.20 -18.34 -20.49
CA ASN A 50 -2.88 -17.91 -20.95
C ASN A 50 -2.76 -16.43 -21.35
N LEU A 51 -3.60 -15.55 -20.78
CA LEU A 51 -3.44 -14.09 -20.91
C LEU A 51 -2.30 -13.55 -20.05
N ILE A 52 -2.03 -14.23 -18.93
CA ILE A 52 -0.85 -13.99 -18.10
C ILE A 52 -0.11 -15.31 -17.88
N PRO A 53 1.23 -15.34 -17.97
CA PRO A 53 1.99 -16.51 -17.58
C PRO A 53 1.78 -16.84 -16.10
N LEU A 54 1.42 -18.10 -15.80
CA LEU A 54 1.22 -18.57 -14.43
C LEU A 54 2.45 -18.28 -13.55
N GLN A 55 3.65 -18.44 -14.10
CA GLN A 55 4.91 -18.17 -13.42
C GLN A 55 5.01 -16.72 -12.96
N LEU A 56 4.61 -15.75 -13.81
CA LEU A 56 4.64 -14.33 -13.45
C LEU A 56 3.65 -14.01 -12.34
N TRP A 57 2.47 -14.64 -12.34
CA TRP A 57 1.51 -14.48 -11.26
C TRP A 57 2.04 -15.04 -9.94
N LEU A 58 2.65 -16.23 -9.96
CA LEU A 58 3.27 -16.83 -8.79
C LEU A 58 4.44 -15.99 -8.25
N TYR A 59 5.31 -15.51 -9.15
CA TYR A 59 6.43 -14.65 -8.76
C TYR A 59 5.95 -13.32 -8.17
N SER A 60 4.95 -12.67 -8.78
CA SER A 60 4.33 -11.47 -8.22
C SER A 60 3.78 -11.71 -6.81
N SER A 61 3.05 -12.81 -6.63
CA SER A 61 2.42 -13.15 -5.36
C SER A 61 3.46 -13.46 -4.29
N LEU A 62 4.48 -14.24 -4.61
CA LEU A 62 5.58 -14.56 -3.71
C LEU A 62 6.39 -13.32 -3.35
N LEU A 63 6.69 -12.46 -4.33
CA LEU A 63 7.40 -11.21 -4.13
C LEU A 63 6.61 -10.28 -3.21
N ALA A 64 5.31 -10.09 -3.46
CA ALA A 64 4.46 -9.28 -2.59
C ALA A 64 4.42 -9.84 -1.17
N PHE A 65 4.27 -11.17 -1.03
CA PHE A 65 4.22 -11.84 0.26
C PHE A 65 5.51 -11.63 1.05
N THR A 66 6.65 -11.95 0.45
CA THR A 66 7.98 -11.84 1.06
C THR A 66 8.32 -10.40 1.44
N LEU A 67 8.08 -9.43 0.56
CA LEU A 67 8.31 -8.02 0.86
C LEU A 67 7.40 -7.52 1.98
N GLY A 68 6.12 -7.87 1.96
CA GLY A 68 5.19 -7.48 3.01
C GLY A 68 5.62 -8.01 4.38
N LEU A 69 6.05 -9.29 4.45
CA LEU A 69 6.59 -9.86 5.69
C LEU A 69 7.86 -9.16 6.16
N ILE A 70 8.84 -8.95 5.27
CA ILE A 70 10.11 -8.30 5.61
C ILE A 70 9.84 -6.91 6.18
N LEU A 71 9.05 -6.10 5.50
CA LEU A 71 8.76 -4.73 5.90
C LEU A 71 7.92 -4.65 7.18
N TYR A 72 7.00 -5.60 7.39
CA TYR A 72 6.23 -5.72 8.63
C TYR A 72 7.13 -6.04 9.82
N TYR A 73 7.95 -7.10 9.72
CA TYR A 73 8.83 -7.52 10.81
C TYR A 73 10.00 -6.55 11.05
N ALA A 74 10.42 -5.82 10.03
CA ALA A 74 11.38 -4.72 10.19
C ALA A 74 10.78 -3.50 10.89
N GLY A 75 9.46 -3.46 11.13
CA GLY A 75 8.78 -2.33 11.76
C GLY A 75 8.70 -1.08 10.88
N ILE A 76 8.90 -1.22 9.56
CA ILE A 76 8.86 -0.10 8.62
C ILE A 76 7.42 0.37 8.39
N TRP A 77 6.46 -0.56 8.37
CA TRP A 77 5.06 -0.26 8.15
C TRP A 77 4.10 -1.24 8.84
N GLY A 78 2.79 -0.97 8.74
CA GLY A 78 1.77 -1.71 9.47
C GLY A 78 1.34 -3.03 8.82
N GLY A 79 0.51 -3.77 9.55
CA GLY A 79 -0.13 -4.99 9.03
C GLY A 79 -1.11 -4.70 7.88
N ALA A 80 -1.77 -3.53 7.89
CA ALA A 80 -2.66 -3.10 6.82
C ALA A 80 -1.92 -2.91 5.49
N ASP A 81 -0.75 -2.25 5.51
CA ASP A 81 0.08 -2.04 4.32
C ASP A 81 0.58 -3.37 3.73
N SER A 82 0.95 -4.31 4.59
CA SER A 82 1.37 -5.66 4.19
C SER A 82 0.23 -6.42 3.52
N LYS A 83 -0.96 -6.40 4.11
CA LYS A 83 -2.16 -7.01 3.51
C LYS A 83 -2.52 -6.37 2.18
N ALA A 84 -2.43 -5.03 2.07
CA ALA A 84 -2.64 -4.32 0.82
C ALA A 84 -1.67 -4.80 -0.28
N LEU A 85 -0.37 -4.90 0.04
CA LEU A 85 0.64 -5.37 -0.90
C LEU A 85 0.35 -6.80 -1.37
N TRP A 86 -0.05 -7.69 -0.46
CA TRP A 86 -0.42 -9.08 -0.79
C TRP A 86 -1.66 -9.14 -1.70
N CYS A 87 -2.67 -8.33 -1.41
CA CYS A 87 -3.88 -8.24 -2.24
C CYS A 87 -3.54 -7.76 -3.65
N ILE A 88 -2.65 -6.78 -3.78
CA ILE A 88 -2.17 -6.28 -5.08
C ILE A 88 -1.40 -7.37 -5.82
N GLY A 89 -0.47 -8.06 -5.15
CA GLY A 89 0.33 -9.13 -5.78
C GLY A 89 -0.52 -10.27 -6.35
N LEU A 90 -1.62 -10.62 -5.65
CA LEU A 90 -2.56 -11.67 -6.05
C LEU A 90 -3.57 -11.22 -7.11
N GLY A 91 -4.12 -10.01 -6.98
CA GLY A 91 -5.23 -9.52 -7.81
C GLY A 91 -4.81 -8.72 -9.04
N LEU A 92 -3.61 -8.13 -9.02
CA LEU A 92 -3.07 -7.28 -10.07
C LEU A 92 -1.57 -7.55 -10.25
N PRO A 93 -1.15 -8.73 -10.75
CA PRO A 93 0.25 -9.13 -10.65
C PRO A 93 1.22 -8.35 -11.55
N ILE A 94 0.73 -7.89 -12.71
CA ILE A 94 1.59 -7.33 -13.76
C ILE A 94 1.15 -5.91 -14.11
N THR A 95 2.13 -5.02 -14.26
CA THR A 95 1.97 -3.67 -14.80
C THR A 95 2.87 -3.50 -16.02
N HIS A 96 2.39 -2.75 -17.00
CA HIS A 96 3.19 -2.31 -18.15
C HIS A 96 3.75 -0.89 -17.97
N ARG A 97 3.52 -0.30 -16.80
CA ARG A 97 3.95 1.05 -16.45
C ARG A 97 4.89 0.97 -15.27
N GLY A 98 6.14 1.37 -15.47
CA GLY A 98 7.18 1.41 -14.44
C GLY A 98 8.46 0.67 -14.85
N PRO A 99 9.49 0.71 -13.98
CA PRO A 99 10.79 0.10 -14.24
C PRO A 99 10.83 -1.42 -14.05
N HIS A 100 9.84 -1.99 -13.36
CA HIS A 100 9.69 -3.43 -13.13
C HIS A 100 8.31 -3.91 -13.64
N PRO A 101 8.17 -5.21 -13.98
CA PRO A 101 6.93 -5.76 -14.50
C PRO A 101 5.88 -6.04 -13.42
N PHE A 102 6.26 -6.04 -12.14
CA PHE A 102 5.39 -6.44 -11.04
C PHE A 102 4.69 -5.23 -10.41
N THR A 103 3.37 -5.20 -10.46
CA THR A 103 2.56 -4.14 -9.83
C THR A 103 2.85 -3.96 -8.33
N PRO A 104 3.05 -5.00 -7.49
CA PRO A 104 3.35 -4.77 -6.08
C PRO A 104 4.64 -3.95 -5.87
N LEU A 105 5.68 -4.17 -6.71
CA LEU A 105 6.87 -3.31 -6.68
C LEU A 105 6.56 -1.88 -7.14
N ALA A 106 5.70 -1.73 -8.15
CA ALA A 106 5.37 -0.41 -8.69
C ALA A 106 4.62 0.43 -7.67
N CYS A 107 3.69 -0.21 -6.96
CA CYS A 107 2.99 0.41 -5.86
C CYS A 107 3.96 0.77 -4.73
N LEU A 108 4.89 -0.12 -4.38
CA LEU A 108 5.87 0.12 -3.32
C LEU A 108 6.77 1.31 -3.63
N ASP A 109 7.41 1.31 -4.81
CA ASP A 109 8.34 2.37 -5.22
C ASP A 109 7.62 3.73 -5.28
N ASN A 110 6.44 3.78 -5.90
CA ASN A 110 5.66 5.02 -5.96
C ASN A 110 5.20 5.49 -4.58
N ALA A 111 4.83 4.57 -3.67
CA ALA A 111 4.44 4.92 -2.31
C ALA A 111 5.62 5.51 -1.52
N TYR A 112 6.81 4.92 -1.61
CA TYR A 112 8.01 5.46 -0.96
C TYR A 112 8.44 6.81 -1.54
N LEU A 113 8.40 6.98 -2.86
CA LEU A 113 8.69 8.27 -3.50
C LEU A 113 7.73 9.35 -3.00
N LEU A 114 6.44 9.03 -2.89
CA LEU A 114 5.45 9.96 -2.35
C LEU A 114 5.71 10.26 -0.87
N ALA A 115 6.02 9.24 -0.05
CA ALA A 115 6.34 9.43 1.36
C ALA A 115 7.57 10.33 1.56
N LEU A 116 8.62 10.14 0.75
CA LEU A 116 9.80 11.00 0.75
C LEU A 116 9.46 12.45 0.37
N ALA A 117 8.53 12.65 -0.57
CA ALA A 117 8.06 13.98 -0.96
C ALA A 117 7.25 14.69 0.14
N VAL A 118 6.64 13.95 1.07
CA VAL A 118 5.92 14.53 2.21
C VAL A 118 6.89 15.14 3.25
N ILE A 119 8.12 14.63 3.35
CA ILE A 119 9.13 15.13 4.30
C ILE A 119 9.41 16.64 4.14
N PRO A 120 9.78 17.17 2.96
CA PRO A 120 10.02 18.60 2.79
C PRO A 120 8.75 19.43 3.03
N TYR A 121 7.57 18.91 2.70
CA TYR A 121 6.30 19.57 3.01
C TYR A 121 6.08 19.71 4.52
N CYS A 122 6.25 18.61 5.28
CA CYS A 122 6.15 18.63 6.74
C CYS A 122 7.19 19.57 7.37
N LEU A 123 8.43 19.56 6.87
CA LEU A 123 9.48 20.46 7.32
C LEU A 123 9.11 21.93 7.08
N ALA A 124 8.69 22.27 5.87
CA ALA A 124 8.27 23.63 5.52
C ALA A 124 7.09 24.10 6.39
N ARG A 125 6.10 23.22 6.61
CA ARG A 125 4.96 23.51 7.48
C ARG A 125 5.38 23.74 8.93
N ASN A 126 6.29 22.92 9.47
CA ASN A 126 6.78 23.06 10.83
C ASN A 126 7.60 24.35 11.01
N ILE A 127 8.43 24.71 10.02
CA ILE A 127 9.17 25.99 10.02
C ILE A 127 8.20 27.16 9.98
N ALA A 128 7.21 27.13 9.08
CA ALA A 128 6.20 28.18 8.98
C ALA A 128 5.38 28.33 10.27
N TYR A 129 5.06 27.22 10.94
CA TYR A 129 4.42 27.24 12.24
C TYR A 129 5.31 27.90 13.30
N LYS A 130 6.59 27.49 13.39
CA LYS A 130 7.56 28.04 14.34
C LYS A 130 7.70 29.56 14.21
N VAL A 131 7.78 30.05 12.98
CA VAL A 131 7.89 31.49 12.69
C VAL A 131 6.62 32.26 13.07
N ARG A 132 5.43 31.66 12.91
CA ARG A 132 4.14 32.33 13.14
C ARG A 132 3.61 32.23 14.58
N ARG A 133 3.87 31.11 15.27
CA ARG A 133 3.16 30.73 16.52
C ARG A 133 4.06 30.46 17.71
N GLY A 134 5.39 30.46 17.55
CA GLY A 134 6.33 30.26 18.66
C GLY A 134 6.93 28.85 18.71
N PRO A 135 7.36 28.37 19.89
CA PRO A 135 8.09 27.11 20.01
C PRO A 135 7.25 25.92 19.51
N LEU A 136 7.93 24.94 18.92
CA LEU A 136 7.31 23.69 18.50
C LEU A 136 7.19 22.78 19.72
N PHE A 137 6.11 21.98 19.77
CA PHE A 137 5.89 20.91 20.75
C PHE A 137 5.60 21.33 22.21
N GLU A 138 5.28 22.60 22.45
CA GLU A 138 4.80 23.07 23.77
C GLU A 138 3.54 22.28 24.21
N GLY A 139 3.59 21.67 25.40
CA GLY A 139 2.50 20.84 25.96
C GLY A 139 2.50 19.37 25.54
N VAL A 140 3.44 18.93 24.70
CA VAL A 140 3.63 17.52 24.31
C VAL A 140 4.93 16.94 24.90
N GLU A 141 5.72 17.76 25.58
CA GLU A 141 6.89 17.33 26.35
C GLU A 141 6.43 16.48 27.53
N ALA A 142 6.43 15.15 27.35
CA ALA A 142 6.38 14.22 28.45
C ALA A 142 7.62 14.45 29.32
N GLY A 143 7.39 14.70 30.62
CA GLY A 143 8.42 15.04 31.59
C GLY A 143 9.64 14.11 31.50
N LEU A 144 10.77 14.69 31.10
CA LEU A 144 12.07 14.08 31.36
C LEU A 144 12.25 14.09 32.89
N PRO A 145 12.48 12.94 33.55
CA PRO A 145 12.82 12.94 34.95
C PRO A 145 14.13 13.73 35.14
N SER A 146 14.03 14.80 35.93
CA SER A 146 15.12 15.65 36.39
C SER A 146 16.13 14.88 37.23
#